data_AF-A0A661TKH2-F1
#
_entry.id   AF-A0A661TKH2-F1
#
_cell.length_a   1.000
_cell.length_b   1.000
_cell.length_c   1.000
_cell.angle_alpha   90.00
_cell.angle_beta   90.00
_cell.angle_gamma   90.00
#
_symmetry.space_group_name_H-M   'P 1'
#
loop_
_entity.id
_entity.type
_entity.pdbx_description
1 polymer ?
#
loop_
_entity_poly.entity_id
_entity_poly.type
_entity_poly.pdbx_seq_one_letter_code
_entity_poly.pdbx_strand_id
1 'polypeptide(L)'
;MAAQQVKIYYRYGDSDQYLFDPTPLISMNTTINMTEAGSGLSKTTSITLSSYILPSGDASNDEEKFETIRVQQEELKALFSENYKRFYMVSNDADNFTTIDVYPKISNISFAEEGTWVDRCPYTVQFEYSEPCGSGNPLIKSFTEDWNFQENSNLTHTITHSVSAVGLASGYTDGFSNAKNFCLSRQFTQDTLPSGFLFFVNPYYFSDEYESRISNSSSGVYNKTKTESYSRSNSSYSITETWTMHYFPWIHEYNKQVDYGYITSLNIAISGITINGTITGLSTTTSGKMENAIRGWEGIGSESGIKDNIGWTYDDVIGPRPNTVSKTENPRNGTISYTVAWQPVNGESGIMSADFQESIQDPKFVMANMIAPFNSSGPIVQHMGTTTEGSRALKGSIRLRNYEVLQYNDKGFNNEEEYIKNICNQTLRMVYPDISVWESLPLEQRMIDRNYDVLDKSFSVSKGAYSWGAEFGLTFRKIYTYEQVLGSGLLF
;
A
#
# COMPACT_ATOMS: atom_id res chain seq x y z
N MET A 1 -11.64 -0.15 2.37
CA MET A 1 -12.73 -0.16 3.37
C MET A 1 -13.34 1.22 3.31
N ALA A 2 -14.54 1.39 2.76
CA ALA A 2 -15.25 2.65 2.96
C ALA A 2 -15.65 2.64 4.43
N ALA A 3 -14.94 3.40 5.27
CA ALA A 3 -15.43 3.64 6.61
C ALA A 3 -16.87 4.14 6.48
N GLN A 4 -17.81 3.61 7.27
CA GLN A 4 -19.16 4.15 7.36
C GLN A 4 -19.02 5.66 7.53
N GLN A 5 -19.44 6.42 6.52
CA GLN A 5 -19.32 7.87 6.55
C GLN A 5 -20.29 8.35 7.62
N VAL A 6 -19.79 9.10 8.60
CA VAL A 6 -20.65 9.73 9.61
C VAL A 6 -21.04 11.10 9.11
N LYS A 7 -22.36 11.34 9.08
CA LYS A 7 -22.92 12.64 8.70
C LYS A 7 -23.32 13.38 9.97
N ILE A 8 -22.87 14.62 10.08
CA ILE A 8 -23.37 15.53 11.11
C ILE A 8 -24.34 16.48 10.44
N TYR A 9 -25.56 16.48 10.97
CA TYR A 9 -26.57 17.46 10.63
C TYR A 9 -26.66 18.46 11.77
N TYR A 10 -26.82 19.72 11.41
CA TYR A 10 -26.99 20.77 12.38
C TYR A 10 -28.48 21.02 12.71
N ARG A 11 -29.37 20.62 11.80
CA ARG A 11 -30.82 20.64 12.00
C ARG A 11 -31.50 19.59 11.11
N TYR A 12 -32.58 19.00 11.59
CA TYR A 12 -33.42 18.14 10.76
C TYR A 12 -34.02 18.98 9.62
N GLY A 13 -33.52 18.79 8.39
CA GLY A 13 -33.99 19.47 7.19
C GLY A 13 -33.21 20.72 6.73
N ASP A 14 -32.11 21.11 7.40
CA ASP A 14 -31.24 22.19 6.91
C ASP A 14 -30.20 21.67 5.90
N SER A 15 -29.79 22.54 4.99
CA SER A 15 -28.74 22.30 3.99
C SER A 15 -27.33 22.20 4.59
N ASP A 16 -27.15 22.66 5.83
CA ASP A 16 -25.85 22.76 6.48
C ASP A 16 -25.48 21.39 7.06
N GLN A 17 -24.84 20.58 6.24
CA GLN A 17 -24.37 19.24 6.55
C GLN A 17 -22.85 19.23 6.40
N TYR A 18 -22.17 18.68 7.40
CA TYR A 18 -20.76 18.36 7.26
C TYR A 18 -20.62 16.84 7.22
N LEU A 19 -20.06 16.35 6.12
CA LEU A 19 -19.74 14.95 5.93
C LEU A 19 -18.31 14.73 6.44
N PHE A 20 -18.16 13.91 7.47
CA PHE A 20 -16.82 13.52 7.89
C PHE A 20 -16.29 12.46 6.94
N ASP A 21 -15.19 12.80 6.26
CA ASP A 21 -14.43 11.85 5.46
C ASP A 21 -12.92 12.11 5.63
N PRO A 22 -12.22 11.27 6.41
CA PRO A 22 -12.70 10.10 7.14
C PRO A 22 -13.51 10.44 8.41
N THR A 23 -14.37 9.50 8.80
CA THR A 23 -15.13 9.52 10.06
C THR A 23 -14.21 9.70 11.28
N PRO A 24 -14.52 10.62 12.22
CA PRO A 24 -13.69 10.83 13.40
C PRO A 24 -13.72 9.68 14.39
N LEU A 25 -12.58 9.47 15.05
CA LEU A 25 -12.52 8.76 16.33
C LEU A 25 -13.18 9.61 17.40
N ILE A 26 -13.97 8.98 18.27
CA ILE A 26 -14.73 9.68 19.32
C ILE A 26 -14.26 9.20 20.69
N SER A 27 -13.72 10.07 21.53
CA SER A 27 -13.58 9.79 22.95
C SER A 27 -14.71 10.45 23.73
N MET A 28 -15.26 9.73 24.72
CA MET A 28 -16.36 10.21 25.56
C MET A 28 -16.04 9.96 27.03
N ASN A 29 -16.17 10.99 27.85
CA ASN A 29 -16.10 10.89 29.30
C ASN A 29 -17.43 11.39 29.90
N THR A 30 -18.04 10.62 30.78
CA THR A 30 -19.25 11.04 31.51
C THR A 30 -19.02 11.04 33.01
N THR A 31 -19.47 12.12 33.66
CA THR A 31 -19.44 12.30 35.12
C THR A 31 -20.81 12.72 35.66
N ILE A 32 -21.11 12.40 36.92
CA ILE A 32 -22.28 12.95 37.63
C ILE A 32 -21.86 14.10 38.54
N ASN A 33 -22.62 15.18 38.49
CA ASN A 33 -22.64 16.23 39.50
C ASN A 33 -23.75 15.95 40.52
N MET A 34 -23.43 15.97 41.82
CA MET A 34 -24.40 15.73 42.90
C MET A 34 -24.55 16.94 43.81
N THR A 35 -25.69 17.01 44.49
CA THR A 35 -25.90 17.91 45.62
C THR A 35 -25.16 17.40 46.87
N GLU A 36 -25.01 18.26 47.88
CA GLU A 36 -24.45 17.86 49.19
C GLU A 36 -25.24 16.71 49.85
N ALA A 37 -26.54 16.62 49.56
CA ALA A 37 -27.43 15.55 50.03
C ALA A 37 -27.29 14.24 49.24
N GLY A 38 -26.39 14.17 48.25
CA GLY A 38 -26.16 12.97 47.43
C GLY A 38 -27.21 12.75 46.33
N SER A 39 -28.05 13.75 46.03
CA SER A 39 -28.98 13.68 44.90
C SER A 39 -28.26 14.08 43.62
N GLY A 40 -28.44 13.31 42.55
CA GLY A 40 -27.91 13.66 41.22
C GLY A 40 -28.53 14.95 40.70
N LEU A 41 -27.69 15.94 40.39
CA LEU A 41 -28.11 17.23 39.83
C LEU A 41 -28.10 17.15 38.30
N SER A 42 -26.95 16.80 37.73
CA SER A 42 -26.75 16.69 36.28
C SER A 42 -25.70 15.65 35.96
N LYS A 43 -25.74 15.11 34.74
CA LYS A 43 -24.60 14.41 34.15
C LYS A 43 -23.93 15.34 33.17
N THR A 44 -22.61 15.38 33.19
CA THR A 44 -21.82 16.11 32.20
C THR A 44 -21.07 15.09 31.37
N THR A 45 -21.26 15.17 30.05
CA THR A 45 -20.58 14.32 29.08
C THR A 45 -19.66 15.20 28.24
N SER A 46 -18.37 14.92 28.29
CA SER A 46 -17.33 15.54 27.46
C SER A 46 -17.02 14.61 26.28
N ILE A 47 -17.01 15.17 25.08
CA ILE A 47 -16.73 14.46 23.84
C ILE A 47 -15.53 15.10 23.14
N THR A 48 -14.63 14.26 22.65
CA THR A 48 -13.52 14.64 21.79
C THR A 48 -13.63 13.89 20.46
N LEU A 49 -13.76 14.63 19.37
CA LEU A 49 -13.68 14.10 18.00
C LEU A 49 -12.26 14.32 17.48
N SER A 50 -11.63 13.30 16.93
CA SER A 50 -10.29 13.40 16.33
C SER A 50 -10.25 12.69 14.99
N SER A 51 -9.76 13.36 13.96
CA SER A 51 -9.59 12.76 12.63
C SER A 51 -8.59 13.57 11.79
N TYR A 52 -8.57 13.29 10.50
CA TYR A 52 -7.89 14.07 9.47
C TYR A 52 -8.92 14.68 8.52
N ILE A 53 -8.61 15.86 8.02
CA ILE A 53 -9.20 16.41 6.80
C ILE A 53 -8.33 15.93 5.64
N LEU A 54 -8.95 15.31 4.64
CA LEU A 54 -8.29 14.88 3.40
C LEU A 54 -8.72 15.79 2.25
N PRO A 55 -7.87 16.00 1.23
CA PRO A 55 -8.29 16.67 0.00
C PRO A 55 -9.46 15.88 -0.62
N SER A 56 -10.63 16.50 -0.71
CA SER A 56 -11.78 15.91 -1.41
C SER A 56 -11.74 16.19 -2.92
N GLY A 57 -12.25 15.25 -3.72
CA GLY A 57 -12.41 15.40 -5.18
C GLY A 57 -11.16 15.05 -6.00
N ASP A 58 -11.16 15.43 -7.29
CA ASP A 58 -10.09 15.12 -8.25
C ASP A 58 -8.89 16.08 -8.15
N ALA A 59 -8.63 16.65 -6.96
CA ALA A 59 -7.54 17.60 -6.74
C ALA A 59 -6.22 17.00 -7.20
N SER A 60 -5.68 17.54 -8.29
CA SER A 60 -4.62 16.90 -9.08
C SER A 60 -3.24 17.43 -8.73
N ASN A 61 -3.19 18.62 -8.13
CA ASN A 61 -1.97 19.31 -7.75
C ASN A 61 -2.04 19.81 -6.29
N ASP A 62 -0.88 20.19 -5.75
CA ASP A 62 -0.74 20.52 -4.33
C ASP A 62 -1.49 21.80 -3.92
N GLU A 63 -1.69 22.73 -4.86
CA GLU A 63 -2.43 23.98 -4.63
C GLU A 63 -3.93 23.71 -4.47
N GLU A 64 -4.52 22.90 -5.35
CA GLU A 64 -5.92 22.46 -5.25
C GLU A 64 -6.19 21.68 -3.95
N LYS A 65 -5.26 20.79 -3.59
CA LYS A 65 -5.37 20.00 -2.36
C LYS A 65 -5.34 20.87 -1.10
N PHE A 66 -4.41 21.82 -1.06
CA PHE A 66 -4.29 22.78 0.03
C PHE A 66 -5.56 23.61 0.19
N GLU A 67 -6.08 24.15 -0.92
CA GLU A 67 -7.27 24.97 -0.89
C GLU A 67 -8.50 24.17 -0.42
N THR A 68 -8.62 22.92 -0.85
CA THR A 68 -9.70 22.03 -0.40
C THR A 68 -9.64 21.79 1.11
N ILE A 69 -8.45 21.51 1.65
CA ILE A 69 -8.27 21.34 3.10
C ILE A 69 -8.62 22.65 3.83
N ARG A 70 -8.19 23.81 3.31
CA ARG A 70 -8.46 25.12 3.91
C ARG A 70 -9.96 25.41 4.00
N VAL A 71 -10.71 25.16 2.92
CA VAL A 71 -12.17 25.34 2.90
C VAL A 71 -12.85 24.43 3.93
N GLN A 72 -12.46 23.15 3.98
CA GLN A 72 -13.03 22.21 4.96
C GLN A 72 -12.68 22.57 6.41
N GLN A 73 -11.51 23.15 6.68
CA GLN A 73 -11.18 23.69 8.00
C GLN A 73 -12.12 24.84 8.38
N GLU A 74 -12.40 25.75 7.44
CA GLU A 74 -13.30 26.89 7.65
C GLU A 74 -14.74 26.44 7.90
N GLU A 75 -15.22 25.46 7.13
CA GLU A 75 -16.52 24.84 7.33
C GLU A 75 -16.61 24.18 8.72
N LEU A 76 -15.58 23.43 9.12
CA LEU A 76 -15.55 22.78 10.43
C LEU A 76 -15.50 23.82 11.58
N LYS A 77 -14.72 24.90 11.42
CA LYS A 77 -14.70 26.02 12.38
C LYS A 77 -16.06 26.71 12.47
N ALA A 78 -16.71 26.96 11.33
CA ALA A 78 -18.03 27.56 11.29
C ALA A 78 -19.07 26.65 11.98
N LEU A 79 -19.00 25.34 11.75
CA LEU A 79 -19.89 24.35 12.36
C LEU A 79 -19.82 24.37 13.90
N PHE A 80 -18.62 24.53 14.46
CA PHE A 80 -18.38 24.56 15.90
C PHE A 80 -18.17 25.98 16.48
N SER A 81 -18.64 27.01 15.77
CA SER A 81 -18.39 28.42 16.13
C SER A 81 -19.28 28.96 17.26
N GLU A 82 -20.42 28.34 17.55
CA GLU A 82 -21.33 28.81 18.60
C GLU A 82 -21.73 27.68 19.56
N ASN A 83 -21.93 28.07 20.82
CA ASN A 83 -22.34 27.18 21.89
C ASN A 83 -23.86 26.96 21.91
N TYR A 84 -24.29 25.83 22.48
CA TYR A 84 -25.70 25.46 22.70
C TYR A 84 -26.53 25.43 21.42
N LYS A 85 -25.83 25.19 20.33
CA LYS A 85 -26.33 24.98 18.99
C LYS A 85 -26.67 23.48 18.88
N ARG A 86 -27.82 23.08 18.29
CA ARG A 86 -28.20 21.66 18.24
C ARG A 86 -27.15 20.89 17.44
N PHE A 87 -26.53 19.91 18.06
CA PHE A 87 -25.56 19.02 17.45
C PHE A 87 -26.19 17.66 17.27
N TYR A 88 -26.26 17.21 16.02
CA TYR A 88 -26.95 15.97 15.66
C TYR A 88 -26.08 15.12 14.74
N MET A 89 -25.68 13.94 15.23
CA MET A 89 -24.82 12.99 14.52
C MET A 89 -25.63 11.74 14.18
N VAL A 90 -25.59 11.33 12.91
CA VAL A 90 -26.21 10.08 12.44
C VAL A 90 -25.21 9.23 11.67
N SER A 91 -25.38 7.92 11.73
CA SER A 91 -24.73 7.03 10.78
C SER A 91 -25.41 7.16 9.41
N ASN A 92 -24.63 7.08 8.33
CA ASN A 92 -25.14 7.15 6.95
C ASN A 92 -25.75 5.81 6.48
N ASP A 93 -26.38 5.06 7.38
CA ASP A 93 -27.04 3.80 7.05
C ASP A 93 -28.48 4.03 6.59
N ALA A 94 -29.10 3.01 5.98
CA ALA A 94 -30.47 3.06 5.46
C ALA A 94 -31.50 3.58 6.49
N ASP A 95 -31.24 3.36 7.78
CA ASP A 95 -32.13 3.72 8.89
C ASP A 95 -31.76 5.05 9.59
N ASN A 96 -30.67 5.74 9.20
CA ASN A 96 -30.20 7.00 9.79
C ASN A 96 -30.22 7.00 11.33
N PHE A 97 -29.58 6.02 11.97
CA PHE A 97 -29.58 5.91 13.43
C PHE A 97 -28.97 7.16 14.08
N THR A 98 -29.80 7.88 14.86
CA THR A 98 -29.33 8.98 15.70
C THR A 98 -28.34 8.46 16.72
N THR A 99 -27.10 8.90 16.61
CA THR A 99 -26.04 8.52 17.54
C THR A 99 -25.88 9.55 18.65
N ILE A 100 -25.94 10.85 18.32
CA ILE A 100 -25.86 11.95 19.29
C ILE A 100 -26.87 13.02 18.90
N ASP A 101 -27.67 13.51 19.84
CA ASP A 101 -28.59 14.65 19.66
C ASP A 101 -28.59 15.51 20.92
N VAL A 102 -27.79 16.59 20.91
CA VAL A 102 -27.49 17.39 22.11
C VAL A 102 -27.34 18.86 21.78
N TYR A 103 -27.23 19.70 22.81
CA TYR A 103 -26.94 21.13 22.68
C TYR A 103 -25.63 21.43 23.42
N PRO A 104 -24.47 21.16 22.80
CA PRO A 104 -23.20 21.17 23.50
C PRO A 104 -22.63 22.58 23.60
N LYS A 105 -21.81 22.80 24.63
CA LYS A 105 -20.88 23.90 24.73
C LYS A 105 -19.55 23.45 24.15
N ILE A 106 -19.08 24.16 23.14
CA ILE A 106 -17.80 23.89 22.48
C ILE A 106 -16.68 24.42 23.37
N SER A 107 -15.72 23.55 23.68
CA SER A 107 -14.55 23.91 24.49
C SER A 107 -13.34 24.26 23.62
N ASN A 108 -13.12 23.50 22.54
CA ASN A 108 -11.98 23.71 21.66
C ASN A 108 -12.22 23.16 20.25
N ILE A 109 -11.65 23.82 19.25
CA ILE A 109 -11.38 23.25 17.94
C ILE A 109 -9.94 23.58 17.57
N SER A 110 -9.13 22.56 17.35
CA SER A 110 -7.73 22.71 17.02
C SER A 110 -7.36 21.89 15.79
N PHE A 111 -6.43 22.44 15.02
CA PHE A 111 -5.79 21.78 13.91
C PHE A 111 -4.31 21.66 14.28
N ALA A 112 -3.66 20.54 13.98
CA ALA A 112 -2.24 20.40 14.27
C ALA A 112 -1.44 21.50 13.55
N GLU A 113 -0.40 22.04 14.22
CA GLU A 113 0.37 23.16 13.72
C GLU A 113 1.00 22.90 12.33
N GLU A 114 1.22 24.02 11.63
CA GLU A 114 1.53 24.16 10.21
C GLU A 114 2.59 23.19 9.67
N GLY A 115 2.19 22.45 8.63
CA GLY A 115 3.04 21.81 7.65
C GLY A 115 2.40 22.01 6.27
N THR A 116 3.00 21.51 5.19
CA THR A 116 2.35 21.53 3.87
C THR A 116 1.07 20.68 3.97
N TRP A 117 -0.09 21.30 4.20
CA TRP A 117 -1.42 20.68 4.22
C TRP A 117 -1.82 20.27 2.81
N VAL A 118 -0.99 19.42 2.21
CA VAL A 118 -1.18 18.93 0.85
C VAL A 118 -1.89 17.59 0.91
N ASP A 119 -1.55 16.74 1.88
CA ASP A 119 -2.11 15.38 1.92
C ASP A 119 -3.12 15.15 3.04
N ARG A 120 -2.94 15.80 4.19
CA ARG A 120 -3.82 15.65 5.35
C ARG A 120 -3.66 16.78 6.37
N CYS A 121 -4.75 17.13 7.04
CA CYS A 121 -4.73 18.03 8.20
C CYS A 121 -5.40 17.37 9.42
N PRO A 122 -4.64 16.98 10.46
CA PRO A 122 -5.21 16.48 11.70
C PRO A 122 -6.05 17.56 12.40
N TYR A 123 -7.20 17.18 12.94
CA TYR A 123 -8.02 18.07 13.76
C TYR A 123 -8.53 17.38 15.02
N THR A 124 -8.88 18.20 16.00
CA THR A 124 -9.53 17.80 17.25
C THR A 124 -10.64 18.79 17.58
N VAL A 125 -11.85 18.29 17.82
CA VAL A 125 -12.98 19.07 18.33
C VAL A 125 -13.33 18.55 19.71
N GLN A 126 -13.44 19.44 20.69
CA GLN A 126 -13.84 19.11 22.05
C GLN A 126 -15.08 19.90 22.42
N PHE A 127 -16.05 19.22 23.01
CA PHE A 127 -17.27 19.85 23.50
C PHE A 127 -17.86 19.07 24.67
N GLU A 128 -18.71 19.73 25.42
CA GLU A 128 -19.41 19.15 26.57
C GLU A 128 -20.90 19.44 26.50
N TYR A 129 -21.74 18.53 26.95
CA TYR A 129 -23.14 18.81 27.22
C TYR A 129 -23.52 18.29 28.60
N SER A 130 -24.60 18.83 29.14
CA SER A 130 -25.14 18.37 30.42
C SER A 130 -26.61 18.06 30.31
N GLU A 131 -27.02 16.96 30.92
CA GLU A 131 -28.41 16.53 31.04
C GLU A 131 -28.80 16.45 32.51
N PRO A 132 -30.07 16.68 32.87
CA PRO A 132 -30.53 16.43 34.23
C PRO A 132 -30.33 14.95 34.56
N CYS A 133 -29.94 14.65 35.81
CA CYS A 133 -30.03 13.27 36.27
C CYS A 133 -31.50 12.83 36.23
N GLY A 134 -31.80 11.70 35.57
CA GLY A 134 -33.16 11.16 35.53
C GLY A 134 -33.74 10.98 36.94
N SER A 135 -35.07 11.07 37.07
CA SER A 135 -35.75 11.00 38.37
C SER A 135 -35.62 9.60 39.00
N GLY A 136 -34.61 9.44 39.85
CA GLY A 136 -34.37 8.25 40.67
C GLY A 136 -33.32 8.57 41.72
N ASN A 137 -33.45 8.02 42.92
CA ASN A 137 -32.43 8.17 43.96
C ASN A 137 -31.21 7.37 43.48
N PRO A 138 -30.10 8.01 43.03
CA PRO A 138 -29.03 7.25 42.43
C PRO A 138 -28.39 6.42 43.55
N LEU A 139 -28.42 5.09 43.43
CA LEU A 139 -27.68 4.20 44.33
C LEU A 139 -26.14 4.36 44.17
N ILE A 140 -25.71 5.42 43.49
CA ILE A 140 -24.37 5.74 43.06
C ILE A 140 -24.09 7.16 43.54
N LYS A 141 -22.97 7.33 44.25
CA LYS A 141 -22.41 8.59 44.77
C LYS A 141 -21.55 9.31 43.74
N SER A 142 -20.90 8.56 42.86
CA SER A 142 -20.14 9.11 41.73
C SER A 142 -19.87 7.99 40.76
N PHE A 143 -19.78 8.32 39.47
CA PHE A 143 -19.17 7.42 38.51
C PHE A 143 -18.37 8.21 37.48
N THR A 144 -17.43 7.51 36.86
CA THR A 144 -16.77 7.91 35.62
C THR A 144 -17.01 6.81 34.59
N GLU A 145 -17.29 7.22 33.36
CA GLU A 145 -17.41 6.32 32.23
C GLU A 145 -16.63 6.90 31.05
N ASP A 146 -15.66 6.14 30.57
CA ASP A 146 -14.67 6.54 29.58
C ASP A 146 -14.69 5.59 28.40
N TRP A 147 -14.88 6.14 27.21
CA TRP A 147 -14.72 5.47 25.94
C TRP A 147 -13.54 6.07 25.19
N ASN A 148 -12.62 5.22 24.75
CA ASN A 148 -11.47 5.61 23.96
C ASN A 148 -11.30 4.68 22.75
N PHE A 149 -11.09 5.27 21.59
CA PHE A 149 -10.95 4.57 20.32
C PHE A 149 -9.65 5.02 19.69
N GLN A 150 -8.84 4.05 19.29
CA GLN A 150 -7.52 4.28 18.75
C GLN A 150 -7.37 3.47 17.47
N GLU A 151 -7.05 4.13 16.37
CA GLU A 151 -6.61 3.44 15.15
C GLU A 151 -5.16 2.96 15.31
N ASN A 152 -4.89 1.72 14.90
CA ASN A 152 -3.56 1.12 14.91
C ASN A 152 -2.98 1.13 13.49
N SER A 153 -1.65 1.04 13.38
CA SER A 153 -0.93 1.04 12.09
C SER A 153 -1.28 -0.12 11.15
N ASN A 154 -1.91 -1.16 11.67
CA ASN A 154 -2.33 -2.37 10.94
C ASN A 154 -3.82 -2.36 10.58
N LEU A 155 -4.44 -1.18 10.52
CA LEU A 155 -5.86 -0.96 10.16
C LEU A 155 -6.86 -1.59 11.15
N THR A 156 -6.39 -2.06 12.30
CA THR A 156 -7.27 -2.44 13.41
C THR A 156 -7.58 -1.24 14.29
N HIS A 157 -8.67 -1.32 15.05
CA HIS A 157 -9.04 -0.31 16.03
C HIS A 157 -8.98 -0.92 17.42
N THR A 158 -8.27 -0.27 18.35
CA THR A 158 -8.33 -0.62 19.76
C THR A 158 -9.41 0.21 20.42
N ILE A 159 -10.33 -0.46 21.11
CA ILE A 159 -11.37 0.18 21.90
C ILE A 159 -11.12 -0.12 23.35
N THR A 160 -11.12 0.92 24.17
CA THR A 160 -11.04 0.83 25.62
C THR A 160 -12.26 1.47 26.23
N HIS A 161 -12.96 0.70 27.07
CA HIS A 161 -14.08 1.17 27.88
C HIS A 161 -13.73 1.01 29.35
N SER A 162 -13.83 2.09 30.12
CA SER A 162 -13.62 2.06 31.56
C SER A 162 -14.82 2.64 32.28
N VAL A 163 -15.31 1.92 33.29
CA VAL A 163 -16.39 2.37 34.16
C VAL A 163 -15.94 2.22 35.59
N SER A 164 -16.02 3.29 36.37
CA SER A 164 -15.74 3.28 37.81
C SER A 164 -16.90 3.92 38.54
N ALA A 165 -17.33 3.32 39.65
CA ALA A 165 -18.41 3.85 40.46
C ALA A 165 -18.12 3.72 41.97
N VAL A 166 -18.69 4.65 42.73
CA VAL A 166 -18.81 4.59 44.18
C VAL A 166 -20.29 4.54 44.50
N GLY A 167 -20.74 3.52 45.22
CA GLY A 167 -22.15 3.32 45.53
C GLY A 167 -22.56 3.94 46.86
N LEU A 168 -23.82 4.33 46.95
CA LEU A 168 -24.47 4.73 48.20
C LEU A 168 -25.14 3.52 48.82
N ALA A 169 -24.95 3.31 50.12
CA ALA A 169 -25.74 2.32 50.85
C ALA A 169 -27.20 2.79 50.92
N SER A 170 -28.13 1.86 50.76
CA SER A 170 -29.56 2.08 50.98
C SER A 170 -30.05 1.19 52.12
N GLY A 171 -31.30 1.35 52.56
CA GLY A 171 -31.90 0.46 53.55
C GLY A 171 -31.98 -1.02 53.11
N TYR A 172 -31.76 -1.32 51.82
CA TYR A 172 -31.91 -2.66 51.24
C TYR A 172 -30.65 -3.21 50.57
N THR A 173 -29.68 -2.36 50.24
CA THR A 173 -28.48 -2.75 49.49
C THR A 173 -27.24 -2.03 50.03
N ASP A 174 -26.11 -2.75 50.09
CA ASP A 174 -24.84 -2.12 50.44
C ASP A 174 -24.28 -1.32 49.25
N GLY A 175 -23.49 -0.28 49.55
CA GLY A 175 -22.94 0.61 48.52
C GLY A 175 -22.02 -0.12 47.54
N PHE A 176 -21.26 -1.12 47.98
CA PHE A 176 -20.39 -1.88 47.10
C PHE A 176 -21.18 -2.67 46.05
N SER A 177 -22.25 -3.36 46.47
CA SER A 177 -23.17 -4.09 45.59
C SER A 177 -23.82 -3.16 44.56
N ASN A 178 -24.20 -1.95 44.97
CA ASN A 178 -24.74 -0.95 44.07
C ASN A 178 -23.70 -0.50 43.02
N ALA A 179 -22.47 -0.17 43.44
CA ALA A 179 -21.38 0.19 42.53
C ALA A 179 -21.07 -0.93 41.53
N LYS A 180 -20.95 -2.16 42.03
CA LYS A 180 -20.67 -3.33 41.21
C LYS A 180 -21.75 -3.58 40.16
N ASN A 181 -23.02 -3.58 40.56
CA ASN A 181 -24.14 -3.78 39.64
C ASN A 181 -24.20 -2.68 38.57
N PHE A 182 -23.90 -1.43 38.96
CA PHE A 182 -23.87 -0.30 38.03
C PHE A 182 -22.77 -0.41 36.96
N CYS A 183 -21.55 -0.80 37.36
CA CYS A 183 -20.47 -1.02 36.40
C CYS A 183 -20.75 -2.24 35.51
N LEU A 184 -21.24 -3.35 36.08
CA LEU A 184 -21.55 -4.57 35.32
C LEU A 184 -22.71 -4.38 34.34
N SER A 185 -23.67 -3.50 34.63
CA SER A 185 -24.75 -3.18 33.70
C SER A 185 -24.29 -2.31 32.52
N ARG A 186 -23.06 -1.78 32.56
CA ARG A 186 -22.46 -0.95 31.50
C ARG A 186 -21.37 -1.67 30.73
N GLN A 187 -20.88 -2.81 31.22
CA GLN A 187 -19.85 -3.57 30.51
C GLN A 187 -20.35 -3.97 29.12
N PHE A 188 -19.45 -4.03 28.15
CA PHE A 188 -19.79 -4.53 26.82
C PHE A 188 -20.05 -6.04 26.89
N THR A 189 -21.21 -6.50 26.43
CA THR A 189 -21.49 -7.93 26.27
C THR A 189 -21.75 -8.25 24.82
N GLN A 190 -21.50 -9.49 24.41
CA GLN A 190 -21.69 -9.91 23.01
C GLN A 190 -23.14 -9.72 22.54
N ASP A 191 -24.10 -9.78 23.45
CA ASP A 191 -25.55 -9.76 23.15
C ASP A 191 -26.21 -8.41 23.51
N THR A 192 -25.54 -7.54 24.26
CA THR A 192 -26.06 -6.22 24.61
C THR A 192 -24.97 -5.15 24.53
N LEU A 193 -25.20 -4.18 23.66
CA LEU A 193 -24.44 -2.94 23.64
C LEU A 193 -24.75 -2.14 24.92
N PRO A 194 -23.73 -1.54 25.56
CA PRO A 194 -23.97 -0.62 26.66
C PRO A 194 -24.93 0.51 26.24
N SER A 195 -25.76 0.97 27.17
CA SER A 195 -26.58 2.16 26.94
C SER A 195 -25.68 3.35 26.63
N GLY A 196 -25.90 4.02 25.49
CA GLY A 196 -25.05 5.12 25.02
C GLY A 196 -23.87 4.70 24.14
N PHE A 197 -23.75 3.40 23.81
CA PHE A 197 -22.78 2.93 22.83
C PHE A 197 -23.03 3.59 21.46
N LEU A 198 -21.97 4.13 20.87
CA LEU A 198 -22.04 4.85 19.60
C LEU A 198 -22.27 3.83 18.46
N PHE A 199 -23.41 3.92 17.80
CA PHE A 199 -23.89 2.89 16.87
C PHE A 199 -23.02 2.73 15.62
N PHE A 200 -22.36 3.79 15.15
CA PHE A 200 -21.43 3.71 14.01
C PHE A 200 -20.12 2.96 14.35
N VAL A 201 -19.87 2.65 15.62
CA VAL A 201 -18.78 1.75 16.04
C VAL A 201 -19.28 0.34 16.35
N ASN A 202 -20.55 0.06 16.02
CA ASN A 202 -21.11 -1.26 16.22
C ASN A 202 -20.51 -2.22 15.18
N PRO A 203 -19.72 -3.22 15.61
CA PRO A 203 -19.16 -4.23 14.70
C PRO A 203 -20.23 -5.04 13.96
N TYR A 204 -21.48 -5.04 14.45
CA TYR A 204 -22.58 -5.85 13.95
C TYR A 204 -23.17 -5.34 12.63
N TYR A 205 -22.99 -4.06 12.28
CA TYR A 205 -23.57 -3.48 11.04
C TYR A 205 -22.62 -3.49 9.85
N PHE A 206 -21.40 -4.04 10.01
CA PHE A 206 -20.48 -4.19 8.88
C PHE A 206 -20.77 -5.42 8.02
N SER A 207 -21.79 -6.23 8.34
CA SER A 207 -21.98 -7.57 7.76
C SER A 207 -23.05 -7.69 6.66
N ASP A 208 -23.94 -6.72 6.47
CA ASP A 208 -25.19 -6.91 5.72
C ASP A 208 -25.06 -7.35 4.24
N GLU A 209 -23.93 -7.12 3.55
CA GLU A 209 -23.73 -7.64 2.17
C GLU A 209 -22.96 -8.99 2.10
N TYR A 210 -22.37 -9.47 3.19
CA TYR A 210 -21.56 -10.69 3.21
C TYR A 210 -21.99 -11.74 4.24
N GLU A 211 -23.15 -11.57 4.89
CA GLU A 211 -23.67 -12.49 5.92
C GLU A 211 -24.02 -13.90 5.40
N SER A 212 -24.14 -14.12 4.09
CA SER A 212 -24.45 -15.47 3.59
C SER A 212 -23.29 -16.47 3.69
N ARG A 213 -22.05 -16.02 4.00
CA ARG A 213 -20.86 -16.90 4.04
C ARG A 213 -20.15 -17.01 5.40
N ILE A 214 -20.49 -16.19 6.40
CA ILE A 214 -19.88 -16.26 7.73
C ILE A 214 -20.99 -16.43 8.78
N SER A 215 -21.71 -17.56 8.71
CA SER A 215 -22.64 -17.93 9.75
C SER A 215 -21.88 -18.37 11.01
N ASN A 216 -22.17 -17.70 12.13
CA ASN A 216 -21.88 -18.10 13.52
C ASN A 216 -20.59 -17.64 14.23
N SER A 217 -19.79 -16.70 13.74
CA SER A 217 -18.65 -16.19 14.56
C SER A 217 -18.63 -14.68 14.68
N SER A 218 -19.16 -14.20 15.81
CA SER A 218 -18.75 -13.01 16.56
C SER A 218 -18.42 -11.77 15.72
N SER A 219 -19.39 -10.84 15.68
CA SER A 219 -19.20 -9.38 15.74
C SER A 219 -17.73 -9.00 15.80
N GLY A 220 -17.20 -8.34 14.75
CA GLY A 220 -15.80 -7.95 14.48
C GLY A 220 -15.01 -7.27 15.62
N VAL A 221 -15.00 -7.91 16.77
CA VAL A 221 -14.46 -7.56 18.09
C VAL A 221 -13.73 -8.80 18.57
N TYR A 222 -12.43 -8.65 18.74
CA TYR A 222 -11.51 -9.72 19.05
C TYR A 222 -10.61 -9.33 20.21
N ASN A 223 -9.87 -10.32 20.73
CA ASN A 223 -8.85 -10.10 21.77
C ASN A 223 -9.37 -9.34 23.01
N LYS A 224 -10.64 -9.51 23.38
CA LYS A 224 -11.22 -8.85 24.55
C LYS A 224 -10.45 -9.21 25.82
N THR A 225 -10.00 -8.19 26.52
CA THR A 225 -9.40 -8.28 27.87
C THR A 225 -10.27 -7.50 28.84
N LYS A 226 -10.34 -7.96 30.09
CA LYS A 226 -11.12 -7.34 31.17
C LYS A 226 -10.28 -7.30 32.44
N THR A 227 -10.20 -6.13 33.05
CA THR A 227 -9.59 -5.91 34.36
C THR A 227 -10.64 -5.36 35.31
N GLU A 228 -10.73 -5.94 36.51
CA GLU A 228 -11.64 -5.50 37.56
C GLU A 228 -10.84 -5.03 38.77
N SER A 229 -11.26 -3.93 39.40
CA SER A 229 -10.71 -3.45 40.67
C SER A 229 -11.84 -3.04 41.60
N TYR A 230 -11.64 -3.23 42.90
CA TYR A 230 -12.69 -2.96 43.88
C TYR A 230 -12.17 -2.62 45.26
N SER A 231 -12.97 -1.85 46.00
CA SER A 231 -12.76 -1.58 47.43
C SER A 231 -14.09 -1.60 48.16
N ARG A 232 -14.30 -2.63 48.98
CA ARG A 232 -15.51 -2.76 49.80
C ARG A 232 -15.61 -1.66 50.84
N SER A 233 -14.49 -1.23 51.44
CA SER A 233 -14.49 -0.15 52.44
C SER A 233 -14.91 1.19 51.82
N ASN A 234 -14.56 1.42 50.56
CA ASN A 234 -14.91 2.64 49.84
C ASN A 234 -16.21 2.50 49.05
N SER A 235 -16.89 1.34 49.14
CA SER A 235 -18.07 1.03 48.32
C SER A 235 -17.83 1.27 46.83
N SER A 236 -16.61 0.98 46.33
CA SER A 236 -16.20 1.27 44.97
C SER A 236 -15.90 0.02 44.17
N TYR A 237 -16.18 0.09 42.87
CA TYR A 237 -15.91 -0.97 41.91
C TYR A 237 -15.62 -0.34 40.54
N SER A 238 -14.68 -0.91 39.80
CA SER A 238 -14.32 -0.45 38.46
C SER A 238 -14.03 -1.61 37.53
N ILE A 239 -14.39 -1.44 36.27
CA ILE A 239 -14.09 -2.35 35.17
C ILE A 239 -13.38 -1.56 34.07
N THR A 240 -12.31 -2.13 33.52
CA THR A 240 -11.72 -1.68 32.26
C THR A 240 -11.72 -2.86 31.29
N GLU A 241 -12.29 -2.65 30.11
CA GLU A 241 -12.35 -3.60 29.01
C GLU A 241 -11.61 -3.03 27.81
N THR A 242 -10.78 -3.85 27.18
CA THR A 242 -10.07 -3.49 25.94
C THR A 242 -10.27 -4.57 24.90
N TRP A 243 -10.62 -4.20 23.68
CA TRP A 243 -10.77 -5.13 22.56
C TRP A 243 -10.29 -4.54 21.24
N THR A 244 -10.01 -5.43 20.29
CA THR A 244 -9.57 -5.09 18.93
C THR A 244 -10.73 -5.23 17.98
N MET A 245 -11.13 -4.16 17.30
CA MET A 245 -12.05 -4.20 16.18
C MET A 245 -11.32 -4.33 14.86
N HIS A 246 -11.81 -5.23 14.02
CA HIS A 246 -11.34 -5.40 12.66
C HIS A 246 -12.43 -6.07 11.82
N TYR A 247 -12.46 -5.77 10.52
CA TYR A 247 -13.47 -6.33 9.61
C TYR A 247 -13.30 -7.85 9.46
N PHE A 248 -12.06 -8.30 9.34
CA PHE A 248 -11.74 -9.72 9.29
C PHE A 248 -11.31 -10.25 10.65
N PRO A 249 -11.54 -11.55 10.92
CA PRO A 249 -11.03 -12.19 12.13
C PRO A 249 -9.51 -12.41 12.11
N TRP A 250 -8.79 -11.82 11.16
CA TRP A 250 -7.35 -11.92 10.99
C TRP A 250 -6.80 -10.59 10.44
N ILE A 251 -5.52 -10.36 10.67
CA ILE A 251 -4.74 -9.26 10.10
C ILE A 251 -3.78 -9.85 9.08
N HIS A 252 -3.58 -9.17 7.96
CA HIS A 252 -2.59 -9.54 6.96
C HIS A 252 -1.58 -8.41 6.77
N GLU A 253 -0.35 -8.69 7.13
CA GLU A 253 0.78 -7.79 6.94
C GLU A 253 1.71 -8.41 5.92
N TYR A 254 2.13 -7.66 4.91
CA TYR A 254 3.05 -8.17 3.90
C TYR A 254 4.03 -7.11 3.41
N ASN A 255 5.18 -7.59 2.97
CA ASN A 255 6.16 -6.83 2.23
C ASN A 255 6.26 -7.42 0.82
N LYS A 256 6.33 -6.53 -0.17
CA LYS A 256 6.49 -6.88 -1.57
C LYS A 256 7.84 -6.40 -2.06
N GLN A 257 8.59 -7.33 -2.65
CA GLN A 257 9.82 -7.06 -3.36
C GLN A 257 9.62 -7.37 -4.84
N VAL A 258 9.97 -6.41 -5.70
CA VAL A 258 10.00 -6.58 -7.16
C VAL A 258 11.44 -6.46 -7.60
N ASP A 259 11.98 -7.52 -8.18
CA ASP A 259 13.31 -7.55 -8.75
C ASP A 259 13.21 -7.17 -10.23
N TYR A 260 14.00 -6.18 -10.62
CA TYR A 260 14.07 -5.71 -12.00
C TYR A 260 15.37 -6.21 -12.65
N GLY A 261 15.22 -6.91 -13.77
CA GLY A 261 16.31 -7.28 -14.66
C GLY A 261 16.45 -6.25 -15.78
N TYR A 262 17.68 -5.85 -16.07
CA TYR A 262 17.97 -5.02 -17.24
C TYR A 262 18.02 -5.90 -18.49
N ILE A 263 17.08 -5.69 -19.42
CA ILE A 263 17.28 -6.06 -20.82
C ILE A 263 17.74 -4.80 -21.54
N THR A 264 18.86 -4.90 -22.27
CA THR A 264 19.59 -3.76 -22.82
C THR A 264 18.73 -2.76 -23.60
N SER A 265 19.07 -1.49 -23.38
CA SER A 265 18.66 -0.25 -24.06
C SER A 265 17.23 0.29 -23.95
N LEU A 266 16.12 -0.45 -23.86
CA LEU A 266 14.79 0.22 -23.81
C LEU A 266 13.65 -0.44 -23.02
N ASN A 267 13.80 -1.64 -22.42
CA ASN A 267 12.71 -2.25 -21.64
C ASN A 267 13.21 -2.84 -20.32
N ILE A 268 12.72 -2.32 -19.20
CA ILE A 268 12.91 -2.91 -17.87
C ILE A 268 12.05 -4.17 -17.82
N ALA A 269 12.66 -5.35 -17.72
CA ALA A 269 11.94 -6.60 -17.52
C ALA A 269 11.92 -6.93 -16.02
N ILE A 270 10.76 -7.28 -15.48
CA ILE A 270 10.68 -7.79 -14.11
C ILE A 270 11.32 -9.18 -14.09
N SER A 271 12.39 -9.35 -13.32
CA SER A 271 13.12 -10.62 -13.21
C SER A 271 12.57 -11.54 -12.13
N GLY A 272 11.81 -11.00 -11.18
CA GLY A 272 11.17 -11.77 -10.14
C GLY A 272 10.29 -10.92 -9.24
N ILE A 273 9.34 -11.56 -8.57
CA ILE A 273 8.58 -10.95 -7.48
C ILE A 273 8.60 -11.89 -6.31
N THR A 274 8.85 -11.33 -5.12
CA THR A 274 8.74 -12.04 -3.86
C THR A 274 7.81 -11.28 -2.92
N ILE A 275 6.85 -11.98 -2.34
CA ILE A 275 5.96 -11.45 -1.31
C ILE A 275 6.22 -12.24 -0.03
N ASN A 276 6.59 -11.53 1.02
CA ASN A 276 6.75 -12.08 2.36
C ASN A 276 5.60 -11.55 3.22
N GLY A 277 4.76 -12.44 3.74
CA GLY A 277 3.59 -12.04 4.51
C GLY A 277 3.47 -12.78 5.83
N THR A 278 2.72 -12.19 6.75
CA THR A 278 2.27 -12.82 7.99
C THR A 278 0.78 -12.54 8.16
N ILE A 279 0.04 -13.61 8.45
CA ILE A 279 -1.38 -13.56 8.79
C ILE A 279 -1.50 -13.84 10.27
N THR A 280 -2.11 -12.94 11.02
CA THR A 280 -2.31 -13.07 12.46
C THR A 280 -3.80 -13.20 12.74
N GLY A 281 -4.24 -14.34 13.25
CA GLY A 281 -5.63 -14.52 13.64
C GLY A 281 -5.96 -13.85 14.96
N LEU A 282 -7.13 -13.22 15.00
CA LEU A 282 -7.62 -12.44 16.13
C LEU A 282 -8.60 -13.29 16.94
N SER A 283 -8.28 -13.56 18.20
CA SER A 283 -9.14 -14.29 19.14
C SER A 283 -8.58 -14.22 20.56
N THR A 284 -9.43 -14.32 21.56
CA THR A 284 -8.99 -14.44 22.96
C THR A 284 -8.36 -15.80 23.27
N THR A 285 -8.68 -16.84 22.49
CA THR A 285 -8.18 -18.20 22.70
C THR A 285 -7.09 -18.57 21.69
N THR A 286 -6.08 -19.31 22.12
CA THR A 286 -5.00 -19.76 21.23
C THR A 286 -5.53 -20.57 20.03
N SER A 287 -6.49 -21.48 20.26
CA SER A 287 -7.12 -22.26 19.20
C SER A 287 -7.88 -21.39 18.21
N GLY A 288 -8.67 -20.42 18.70
CA GLY A 288 -9.40 -19.50 17.84
C GLY A 288 -8.48 -18.58 17.03
N LYS A 289 -7.32 -18.18 17.59
CA LYS A 289 -6.34 -17.39 16.82
C LYS A 289 -5.82 -18.19 15.64
N MET A 290 -5.45 -19.45 15.83
CA MET A 290 -4.95 -20.27 14.74
C MET A 290 -6.04 -20.55 13.69
N GLU A 291 -7.26 -20.89 14.12
CA GLU A 291 -8.39 -21.10 13.20
C GLU A 291 -8.65 -19.87 12.33
N ASN A 292 -8.66 -18.68 12.94
CA ASN A 292 -8.86 -17.44 12.22
C ASN A 292 -7.68 -17.09 11.28
N ALA A 293 -6.45 -17.43 11.66
CA ALA A 293 -5.30 -17.28 10.78
C ALA A 293 -5.39 -18.20 9.55
N ILE A 294 -5.85 -19.45 9.74
CA ILE A 294 -6.11 -20.39 8.65
C ILE A 294 -7.19 -19.84 7.71
N ARG A 295 -8.31 -19.34 8.25
CA ARG A 295 -9.36 -18.68 7.45
C ARG A 295 -8.80 -17.50 6.65
N GLY A 296 -7.88 -16.73 7.23
CA GLY A 296 -7.21 -15.65 6.51
C GLY A 296 -6.31 -16.13 5.38
N TRP A 297 -5.55 -17.19 5.63
CA TRP A 297 -4.73 -17.83 4.59
C TRP A 297 -5.58 -18.37 3.44
N GLU A 298 -6.70 -19.01 3.75
CA GLU A 298 -7.65 -19.51 2.75
C GLU A 298 -8.38 -18.37 2.03
N GLY A 299 -8.72 -17.29 2.76
CA GLY A 299 -9.49 -16.14 2.26
C GLY A 299 -8.69 -15.18 1.37
N ILE A 300 -7.38 -15.01 1.61
CA ILE A 300 -6.48 -14.33 0.66
C ILE A 300 -6.37 -15.13 -0.65
N GLY A 301 -6.88 -16.36 -0.67
CA GLY A 301 -6.89 -17.24 -1.81
C GLY A 301 -5.53 -17.91 -1.96
N SER A 302 -5.55 -19.25 -1.95
CA SER A 302 -4.44 -20.08 -2.40
C SER A 302 -3.71 -19.44 -3.59
N GLU A 303 -2.38 -19.47 -3.61
CA GLU A 303 -1.43 -19.12 -4.70
C GLU A 303 -1.82 -18.05 -5.74
N SER A 304 -2.95 -18.20 -6.43
CA SER A 304 -3.58 -17.22 -7.31
C SER A 304 -4.19 -16.01 -6.60
N GLY A 305 -4.82 -16.17 -5.42
CA GLY A 305 -5.54 -15.05 -4.77
C GLY A 305 -4.63 -14.00 -4.13
N ILE A 306 -3.40 -14.39 -3.77
CA ILE A 306 -2.38 -13.43 -3.34
C ILE A 306 -2.12 -12.41 -4.45
N LYS A 307 -2.12 -12.82 -5.73
CA LYS A 307 -1.89 -11.94 -6.89
C LYS A 307 -2.97 -10.86 -7.04
N ASP A 308 -4.23 -11.25 -6.82
CA ASP A 308 -5.37 -10.33 -6.91
C ASP A 308 -5.38 -9.34 -5.74
N ASN A 309 -5.03 -9.80 -4.53
CA ASN A 309 -5.04 -8.97 -3.31
C ASN A 309 -3.92 -7.90 -3.26
N ILE A 310 -2.87 -8.04 -4.06
CA ILE A 310 -1.82 -7.00 -4.23
C ILE A 310 -2.16 -5.96 -5.32
N GLY A 311 -3.36 -6.02 -5.92
CA GLY A 311 -3.83 -5.03 -6.90
C GLY A 311 -2.99 -5.00 -8.17
N TRP A 312 -2.53 -6.16 -8.63
CA TRP A 312 -1.61 -6.26 -9.77
C TRP A 312 -2.34 -6.42 -11.10
N THR A 313 -2.08 -5.50 -12.03
CA THR A 313 -2.73 -5.43 -13.35
C THR A 313 -1.87 -5.98 -14.49
N TYR A 314 -0.62 -6.38 -14.24
CA TYR A 314 0.29 -6.92 -15.25
C TYR A 314 0.26 -8.46 -15.28
N ASP A 315 -0.86 -9.01 -15.72
CA ASP A 315 -1.02 -10.47 -15.87
C ASP A 315 -0.05 -11.07 -16.90
N ASP A 316 0.39 -10.28 -17.88
CA ASP A 316 1.18 -10.76 -19.01
C ASP A 316 2.68 -10.98 -18.70
N VAL A 317 3.18 -10.43 -17.60
CA VAL A 317 4.63 -10.45 -17.27
C VAL A 317 4.99 -11.64 -16.36
N ILE A 318 4.06 -12.08 -15.52
CA ILE A 318 4.31 -13.04 -14.43
C ILE A 318 3.32 -14.18 -14.48
N GLY A 319 3.81 -15.40 -14.22
CA GLY A 319 3.02 -16.62 -14.34
C GLY A 319 1.72 -16.55 -13.54
N PRO A 320 0.66 -17.23 -14.01
CA PRO A 320 -0.58 -17.31 -13.25
C PRO A 320 -0.41 -18.08 -11.92
N ARG A 321 0.73 -18.77 -11.74
CA ARG A 321 1.08 -19.52 -10.53
C ARG A 321 2.47 -19.12 -10.03
N PRO A 322 2.66 -19.06 -8.70
CA PRO A 322 3.98 -18.87 -8.13
C PRO A 322 4.89 -20.06 -8.40
N ASN A 323 6.18 -19.79 -8.48
CA ASN A 323 7.22 -20.81 -8.65
C ASN A 323 7.54 -21.47 -7.32
N THR A 324 7.49 -20.69 -6.23
CA THR A 324 7.78 -21.19 -4.88
C THR A 324 6.80 -20.60 -3.89
N VAL A 325 6.28 -21.47 -3.02
CA VAL A 325 5.46 -21.09 -1.86
C VAL A 325 6.05 -21.77 -0.65
N SER A 326 6.41 -20.98 0.35
CA SER A 326 6.74 -21.46 1.68
C SER A 326 5.67 -20.98 2.65
N LYS A 327 5.28 -21.84 3.59
CA LYS A 327 4.28 -21.56 4.62
C LYS A 327 4.77 -22.15 5.93
N THR A 328 4.76 -21.35 6.99
CA THR A 328 5.11 -21.75 8.34
C THR A 328 4.00 -21.34 9.29
N GLU A 329 3.54 -22.29 10.10
CA GLU A 329 2.46 -22.08 11.07
C GLU A 329 3.02 -21.99 12.49
N ASN A 330 2.52 -21.03 13.28
CA ASN A 330 2.79 -20.93 14.70
C ASN A 330 1.46 -20.90 15.47
N PRO A 331 0.94 -22.07 15.87
CA PRO A 331 -0.35 -22.18 16.53
C PRO A 331 -0.44 -21.43 17.86
N ARG A 332 0.69 -21.28 18.58
CA ARG A 332 0.72 -20.60 19.88
C ARG A 332 0.40 -19.11 19.75
N ASN A 333 0.93 -18.48 18.71
CA ASN A 333 0.69 -17.07 18.42
C ASN A 333 -0.53 -16.88 17.50
N GLY A 334 -0.99 -17.97 16.86
CA GLY A 334 -2.02 -17.94 15.84
C GLY A 334 -1.58 -17.16 14.61
N THR A 335 -0.36 -17.42 14.15
CA THR A 335 0.22 -16.75 12.99
C THR A 335 0.60 -17.73 11.90
N ILE A 336 0.39 -17.34 10.65
CA ILE A 336 0.86 -18.03 9.45
C ILE A 336 1.81 -17.08 8.71
N SER A 337 3.09 -17.42 8.67
CA SER A 337 4.09 -16.69 7.88
C SER A 337 4.33 -17.40 6.56
N TYR A 338 4.49 -16.65 5.48
CA TYR A 338 4.63 -17.21 4.16
C TYR A 338 5.57 -16.39 3.27
N THR A 339 6.19 -17.07 2.31
CA THR A 339 6.90 -16.44 1.19
C THR A 339 6.34 -17.01 -0.10
N VAL A 340 5.88 -16.14 -1.00
CA VAL A 340 5.47 -16.51 -2.35
C VAL A 340 6.35 -15.79 -3.35
N ALA A 341 6.95 -16.55 -4.27
CA ALA A 341 7.75 -15.96 -5.32
C ALA A 341 7.29 -16.41 -6.70
N TRP A 342 7.34 -15.47 -7.64
CA TRP A 342 7.09 -15.70 -9.05
C TRP A 342 8.34 -15.36 -9.86
N GLN A 343 8.54 -16.14 -10.91
CA GLN A 343 9.44 -15.83 -12.01
C GLN A 343 8.62 -15.36 -13.21
N PRO A 344 9.18 -14.48 -14.05
CA PRO A 344 8.51 -14.03 -15.26
C PRO A 344 8.15 -15.21 -16.18
N VAL A 345 6.99 -15.14 -16.83
CA VAL A 345 6.56 -16.15 -17.83
C VAL A 345 7.47 -16.15 -19.04
N ASN A 346 8.07 -14.98 -19.29
CA ASN A 346 8.75 -14.66 -20.54
C ASN A 346 10.16 -14.11 -20.29
N GLY A 347 11.03 -14.92 -19.68
CA GLY A 347 12.37 -15.00 -20.28
C GLY A 347 12.17 -15.83 -21.54
N GLU A 348 12.33 -15.25 -22.74
CA GLU A 348 12.11 -15.92 -24.03
C GLU A 348 12.45 -17.42 -23.95
N SER A 349 11.42 -18.24 -24.10
CA SER A 349 11.44 -19.69 -23.93
C SER A 349 12.70 -20.32 -24.52
N GLY A 350 13.66 -20.63 -23.64
CA GLY A 350 14.86 -21.36 -24.02
C GLY A 350 16.15 -20.75 -23.49
N ILE A 351 16.26 -19.45 -23.26
CA ILE A 351 17.53 -18.83 -22.84
C ILE A 351 17.70 -18.87 -21.32
N MET A 352 18.67 -19.65 -20.84
CA MET A 352 19.05 -19.74 -19.42
C MET A 352 20.00 -18.62 -18.99
N SER A 353 20.92 -18.22 -19.86
CA SER A 353 21.85 -17.10 -19.61
C SER A 353 22.39 -16.58 -20.94
N ALA A 354 22.72 -15.30 -20.98
CA ALA A 354 23.40 -14.68 -22.11
C ALA A 354 24.50 -13.75 -21.59
N ASP A 355 25.74 -14.03 -21.98
CA ASP A 355 26.91 -13.23 -21.63
C ASP A 355 27.47 -12.63 -22.90
N PHE A 356 27.58 -11.30 -22.97
CA PHE A 356 28.18 -10.60 -24.09
C PHE A 356 29.32 -9.71 -23.60
N GLN A 357 30.45 -9.81 -24.27
CA GLN A 357 31.61 -8.95 -24.12
C GLN A 357 31.81 -8.16 -25.41
N GLU A 358 31.82 -6.84 -25.25
CA GLU A 358 32.13 -5.92 -26.32
C GLU A 358 33.60 -5.49 -26.24
N SER A 359 34.30 -5.54 -27.37
CA SER A 359 35.67 -5.04 -27.52
C SER A 359 35.70 -3.99 -28.61
N ILE A 360 35.92 -2.73 -28.24
CA ILE A 360 36.13 -1.62 -29.16
C ILE A 360 37.62 -1.33 -29.25
N GLN A 361 38.13 -1.23 -30.47
CA GLN A 361 39.46 -0.69 -30.78
C GLN A 361 39.27 0.55 -31.65
N ASP A 362 39.50 1.72 -31.06
CA ASP A 362 39.39 2.98 -31.79
C ASP A 362 40.52 3.15 -32.82
N PRO A 363 40.24 3.77 -33.97
CA PRO A 363 41.27 4.05 -34.96
C PRO A 363 42.27 5.07 -34.41
N LYS A 364 43.56 4.88 -34.68
CA LYS A 364 44.59 5.85 -34.30
C LYS A 364 44.63 6.98 -35.33
N PHE A 365 44.36 8.19 -34.86
CA PHE A 365 44.47 9.41 -35.66
C PHE A 365 45.93 9.76 -35.91
N VAL A 366 46.24 10.10 -37.15
CA VAL A 366 47.54 10.69 -37.49
C VAL A 366 47.33 12.14 -37.88
N MET A 367 48.01 13.02 -37.15
CA MET A 367 48.05 14.44 -37.46
C MET A 367 49.45 14.80 -37.93
N ALA A 368 49.52 15.47 -39.07
CA ALA A 368 50.75 16.15 -39.47
C ALA A 368 50.76 17.53 -38.81
N ASN A 369 51.82 17.79 -38.04
CA ASN A 369 52.06 19.11 -37.48
C ASN A 369 53.20 19.77 -38.24
N MET A 370 52.88 20.82 -39.01
CA MET A 370 53.88 21.59 -39.73
C MET A 370 54.07 22.94 -39.04
N ILE A 371 55.31 23.18 -38.56
CA ILE A 371 55.69 24.48 -38.02
C ILE A 371 55.98 25.41 -39.20
N ALA A 372 55.07 26.33 -39.47
CA ALA A 372 55.28 27.42 -40.42
C ALA A 372 55.94 28.60 -39.68
N PRO A 373 57.23 28.92 -39.95
CA PRO A 373 57.86 30.07 -39.32
C PRO A 373 57.07 31.34 -39.64
N PHE A 374 56.90 32.21 -38.63
CA PHE A 374 56.19 33.50 -38.72
C PHE A 374 54.66 33.45 -38.86
N ASN A 375 54.01 32.28 -38.70
CA ASN A 375 52.57 32.23 -38.53
C ASN A 375 52.20 32.56 -37.06
N SER A 376 51.58 33.72 -36.82
CA SER A 376 51.16 34.13 -35.47
C SER A 376 50.05 33.27 -34.87
N SER A 377 49.34 32.51 -35.70
CA SER A 377 48.23 31.65 -35.28
C SER A 377 48.67 30.26 -34.81
N GLY A 378 49.99 29.98 -34.80
CA GLY A 378 50.55 28.70 -34.37
C GLY A 378 50.77 27.69 -35.51
N PRO A 379 51.13 26.44 -35.17
CA PRO A 379 51.41 25.40 -36.16
C PRO A 379 50.17 25.04 -36.98
N ILE A 380 50.37 24.72 -38.25
CA ILE A 380 49.29 24.19 -39.09
C ILE A 380 49.16 22.70 -38.74
N VAL A 381 48.04 22.33 -38.11
CA VAL A 381 47.70 20.94 -37.82
C VAL A 381 46.77 20.45 -38.92
N GLN A 382 47.24 19.50 -39.73
CA GLN A 382 46.44 18.87 -40.77
C GLN A 382 46.10 17.43 -40.36
N HIS A 383 44.81 17.12 -40.37
CA HIS A 383 44.33 15.76 -40.15
C HIS A 383 44.68 14.90 -41.36
N MET A 384 45.52 13.87 -41.19
CA MET A 384 46.01 13.03 -42.29
C MET A 384 45.19 11.73 -42.46
N GLY A 385 44.07 11.62 -41.73
CA GLY A 385 43.28 10.39 -41.66
C GLY A 385 43.69 9.50 -40.48
N THR A 386 43.26 8.24 -40.54
CA THR A 386 43.58 7.22 -39.53
C THR A 386 44.53 6.18 -40.16
N THR A 387 45.57 5.76 -39.44
CA THR A 387 46.53 4.75 -39.96
C THR A 387 46.10 3.31 -39.69
N THR A 388 45.12 3.12 -38.81
CA THR A 388 44.57 1.81 -38.48
C THR A 388 43.05 1.91 -38.49
N GLU A 389 42.40 0.92 -39.11
CA GLU A 389 40.94 0.79 -39.06
C GLU A 389 40.49 0.59 -37.60
N GLY A 390 39.41 1.25 -37.21
CA GLY A 390 38.73 0.95 -35.95
C GLY A 390 38.03 -0.40 -36.07
N SER A 391 37.95 -1.17 -34.99
CA SER A 391 37.19 -2.42 -34.99
C SER A 391 36.30 -2.51 -33.75
N ARG A 392 35.13 -3.12 -33.90
CA ARG A 392 34.20 -3.40 -32.81
C ARG A 392 33.82 -4.87 -32.90
N ALA A 393 34.28 -5.67 -31.95
CA ALA A 393 33.97 -7.08 -31.86
C ALA A 393 32.99 -7.32 -30.72
N LEU A 394 31.92 -8.06 -30.99
CA LEU A 394 30.98 -8.54 -29.98
C LEU A 394 31.16 -10.05 -29.86
N LYS A 395 31.58 -10.52 -28.69
CA LYS A 395 31.66 -11.94 -28.37
C LYS A 395 30.62 -12.26 -27.33
N GLY A 396 29.94 -13.39 -27.45
CA GLY A 396 29.04 -13.80 -26.38
C GLY A 396 28.67 -15.27 -26.44
N SER A 397 28.09 -15.74 -25.35
CA SER A 397 27.54 -17.09 -25.23
C SER A 397 26.10 -17.00 -24.77
N ILE A 398 25.23 -17.76 -25.43
CA ILE A 398 23.85 -17.97 -24.99
C ILE A 398 23.75 -19.43 -24.54
N ARG A 399 23.33 -19.66 -23.29
CA ARG A 399 23.06 -21.00 -22.78
C ARG A 399 21.57 -21.28 -22.91
N LEU A 400 21.22 -22.37 -23.60
CA LEU A 400 19.83 -22.79 -23.74
C LEU A 400 19.47 -23.90 -22.74
N ARG A 401 18.20 -23.97 -22.31
CA ARG A 401 17.68 -25.07 -21.48
C ARG A 401 17.57 -26.33 -22.34
N ASN A 402 18.10 -27.46 -21.86
CA ASN A 402 17.93 -28.76 -22.52
C ASN A 402 16.42 -29.08 -22.60
N TYR A 403 15.85 -29.12 -23.80
CA TYR A 403 14.57 -29.78 -24.02
C TYR A 403 14.86 -31.28 -24.14
N GLU A 404 14.30 -32.10 -23.23
CA GLU A 404 13.99 -33.47 -23.61
C GLU A 404 12.93 -33.38 -24.70
N VAL A 405 13.35 -33.58 -25.94
CA VAL A 405 12.44 -33.75 -27.06
C VAL A 405 11.65 -35.02 -26.76
N LEU A 406 10.43 -34.86 -26.25
CA LEU A 406 9.41 -35.90 -26.35
C LEU A 406 9.36 -36.28 -27.83
N GLN A 407 9.78 -37.50 -28.15
CA GLN A 407 9.79 -38.04 -29.50
C GLN A 407 8.38 -37.98 -30.09
N TYR A 408 8.07 -36.89 -30.80
CA TYR A 408 6.94 -36.86 -31.71
C TYR A 408 7.39 -37.58 -32.98
N ASN A 409 7.17 -38.90 -32.98
CA ASN A 409 7.22 -39.71 -34.19
C ASN A 409 6.03 -39.35 -35.09
N ASP A 410 6.05 -38.17 -35.72
CA ASP A 410 5.38 -38.01 -37.00
C ASP A 410 5.93 -36.80 -37.77
N LYS A 411 6.58 -37.13 -38.90
CA LYS A 411 6.90 -36.27 -40.05
C LYS A 411 7.80 -35.04 -39.80
N GLY A 412 9.11 -35.31 -39.82
CA GLY A 412 10.02 -34.62 -40.75
C GLY A 412 10.27 -33.12 -40.54
N PHE A 413 10.89 -32.75 -39.42
CA PHE A 413 11.77 -31.58 -39.40
C PHE A 413 13.22 -32.08 -39.37
N ASN A 414 13.87 -32.10 -40.54
CA ASN A 414 15.26 -32.51 -40.67
C ASN A 414 16.27 -31.41 -40.30
N ASN A 415 15.86 -30.25 -39.79
CA ASN A 415 16.81 -29.18 -39.48
C ASN A 415 16.52 -28.52 -38.12
N GLU A 416 16.84 -29.21 -37.03
CA GLU A 416 17.01 -28.59 -35.71
C GLU A 416 18.05 -27.45 -35.76
N GLU A 417 19.06 -27.58 -36.62
CA GLU A 417 20.06 -26.54 -36.89
C GLU A 417 19.46 -25.28 -37.55
N GLU A 418 18.42 -25.43 -38.38
CA GLU A 418 17.72 -24.31 -39.03
C GLU A 418 16.75 -23.63 -38.06
N TYR A 419 16.18 -24.38 -37.10
CA TYR A 419 15.41 -23.82 -35.99
C TYR A 419 16.28 -22.96 -35.07
N ILE A 420 17.46 -23.45 -34.68
CA ILE A 420 18.44 -22.69 -33.88
C ILE A 420 18.93 -21.46 -34.67
N LYS A 421 19.25 -21.61 -35.97
CA LYS A 421 19.61 -20.48 -36.84
C LYS A 421 18.49 -19.45 -36.95
N ASN A 422 17.22 -19.87 -37.03
CA ASN A 422 16.08 -18.97 -37.10
C ASN A 422 15.84 -18.20 -35.78
N ILE A 423 15.95 -18.85 -34.63
CA ILE A 423 15.88 -18.18 -33.32
C ILE A 423 17.02 -17.17 -33.19
N CYS A 424 18.27 -17.58 -33.47
CA CYS A 424 19.42 -16.68 -33.39
C CYS A 424 19.31 -15.50 -34.36
N ASN A 425 18.79 -15.71 -35.58
CA ASN A 425 18.56 -14.63 -36.56
C ASN A 425 17.46 -13.66 -36.11
N GLN A 426 16.44 -14.11 -35.36
CA GLN A 426 15.40 -13.24 -34.82
C GLN A 426 15.93 -12.38 -33.66
N THR A 427 16.71 -12.96 -32.74
CA THR A 427 17.36 -12.21 -31.64
C THR A 427 18.34 -11.16 -32.17
N LEU A 428 19.06 -11.45 -33.26
CA LEU A 428 19.95 -10.48 -33.93
C LEU A 428 19.22 -9.30 -34.57
N ARG A 429 17.97 -9.48 -35.04
CA ARG A 429 17.16 -8.36 -35.55
C ARG A 429 16.71 -7.41 -34.43
N MET A 430 16.53 -7.88 -33.20
CA MET A 430 16.08 -7.06 -32.07
C MET A 430 17.18 -6.13 -31.52
N VAL A 431 18.45 -6.41 -31.78
CA VAL A 431 19.58 -5.58 -31.32
C VAL A 431 19.84 -4.39 -32.26
N TYR A 432 19.20 -4.35 -33.43
CA TYR A 432 19.23 -3.18 -34.31
C TYR A 432 17.92 -2.38 -34.15
N PRO A 433 17.97 -1.10 -33.74
CA PRO A 433 16.77 -0.27 -33.78
C PRO A 433 16.29 -0.13 -35.22
N ASP A 434 14.96 -0.13 -35.36
CA ASP A 434 14.24 0.07 -36.61
C ASP A 434 14.79 1.30 -37.36
N ILE A 435 15.03 1.14 -38.66
CA ILE A 435 15.70 2.12 -39.53
C ILE A 435 14.91 3.44 -39.62
N SER A 436 13.65 3.45 -39.20
CA SER A 436 12.75 4.62 -39.21
C SER A 436 13.18 5.77 -38.27
N VAL A 437 14.02 5.53 -37.25
CA VAL A 437 14.54 6.60 -36.38
C VAL A 437 15.64 7.44 -37.06
N TRP A 438 16.27 6.92 -38.13
CA TRP A 438 17.43 7.51 -38.80
C TRP A 438 17.09 8.68 -39.74
N GLU A 439 15.83 8.81 -40.17
CA GLU A 439 15.41 9.89 -41.07
C GLU A 439 15.25 11.26 -40.39
N SER A 440 15.48 11.34 -39.07
CA SER A 440 15.37 12.57 -38.28
C SER A 440 16.69 13.33 -38.09
N LEU A 441 17.84 12.77 -38.50
CA LEU A 441 19.16 13.39 -38.27
C LEU A 441 19.52 14.46 -39.34
N PRO A 442 20.27 15.51 -38.99
CA PRO A 442 20.72 16.55 -39.92
C PRO A 442 21.56 16.00 -41.08
N LEU A 443 21.43 16.61 -42.26
CA LEU A 443 22.02 16.11 -43.53
C LEU A 443 23.54 15.92 -43.47
N GLU A 444 24.25 16.73 -42.68
CA GLU A 444 25.71 16.68 -42.51
C GLU A 444 26.18 15.41 -41.79
N GLN A 445 25.31 14.75 -41.03
CA GLN A 445 25.58 13.46 -40.38
C GLN A 445 25.20 12.25 -41.24
N ARG A 446 24.41 12.47 -42.32
CA ARG A 446 24.00 11.41 -43.26
C ARG A 446 25.08 11.05 -44.29
N MET A 447 26.12 11.87 -44.42
CA MET A 447 27.15 11.71 -45.45
C MET A 447 28.27 10.73 -45.11
N ILE A 448 28.26 10.08 -43.94
CA ILE A 448 29.42 9.29 -43.47
C ILE A 448 29.31 7.77 -43.71
N ASP A 449 28.13 7.18 -43.94
CA ASP A 449 28.06 5.71 -43.94
C ASP A 449 27.17 5.15 -45.06
N ARG A 450 27.80 4.66 -46.14
CA ARG A 450 27.20 3.69 -47.05
C ARG A 450 28.21 2.59 -47.36
N ASN A 451 28.19 1.54 -46.54
CA ASN A 451 28.34 0.12 -46.92
C ASN A 451 28.70 -0.68 -45.66
N TYR A 452 27.82 -1.60 -45.27
CA TYR A 452 28.13 -2.65 -44.30
C TYR A 452 28.43 -3.92 -45.09
N ASP A 453 29.68 -4.37 -45.11
CA ASP A 453 30.01 -5.71 -45.59
C ASP A 453 30.19 -6.65 -44.40
N VAL A 454 29.32 -7.66 -44.31
CA VAL A 454 29.47 -8.77 -43.36
C VAL A 454 30.49 -9.74 -43.95
N LEU A 455 31.74 -9.64 -43.50
CA LEU A 455 32.86 -10.35 -44.13
C LEU A 455 32.99 -11.82 -43.70
N ASP A 456 32.52 -12.23 -42.51
CA ASP A 456 32.51 -13.65 -42.16
C ASP A 456 31.50 -13.98 -41.05
N LYS A 457 30.79 -15.11 -41.21
CA LYS A 457 29.90 -15.71 -40.20
C LYS A 457 30.38 -17.12 -39.94
N SER A 458 31.23 -17.32 -38.94
CA SER A 458 31.61 -18.66 -38.49
C SER A 458 30.71 -19.10 -37.34
N PHE A 459 29.90 -20.14 -37.56
CA PHE A 459 29.15 -20.83 -36.52
C PHE A 459 29.90 -22.11 -36.13
N SER A 460 30.15 -22.31 -34.83
CA SER A 460 30.69 -23.57 -34.32
C SER A 460 29.79 -24.09 -33.20
N VAL A 461 29.05 -25.18 -33.50
CA VAL A 461 28.28 -25.90 -32.49
C VAL A 461 29.21 -26.95 -31.88
N SER A 462 29.43 -26.91 -30.56
CA SER A 462 30.20 -27.93 -29.87
C SER A 462 29.30 -28.76 -28.96
N LYS A 463 29.45 -30.08 -29.03
CA LYS A 463 28.66 -31.02 -28.23
C LYS A 463 29.47 -31.43 -27.00
N GLY A 464 29.08 -30.92 -25.83
CA GLY A 464 29.55 -31.43 -24.54
C GLY A 464 28.75 -32.67 -24.15
N ALA A 465 29.34 -33.58 -23.38
CA ALA A 465 28.77 -34.89 -23.03
C ALA A 465 27.36 -34.84 -22.39
N TYR A 466 26.90 -33.69 -21.89
CA TYR A 466 25.57 -33.52 -21.27
C TYR A 466 24.88 -32.16 -21.56
N SER A 467 25.37 -31.39 -22.54
CA SER A 467 24.76 -30.10 -22.91
C SER A 467 25.09 -29.68 -24.33
N TRP A 468 24.10 -29.16 -25.05
CA TRP A 468 24.34 -28.40 -26.29
C TRP A 468 24.74 -26.97 -25.93
N GLY A 469 25.95 -26.58 -26.30
CA GLY A 469 26.40 -25.19 -26.25
C GLY A 469 26.64 -24.70 -27.67
N ALA A 470 25.98 -23.62 -28.06
CA ALA A 470 26.32 -22.91 -29.29
C ALA A 470 27.25 -21.76 -28.91
N GLU A 471 28.52 -21.83 -29.32
CA GLU A 471 29.40 -20.67 -29.29
C GLU A 471 29.33 -19.99 -30.67
N PHE A 472 29.04 -18.70 -30.67
CA PHE A 472 29.07 -17.90 -31.90
C PHE A 472 30.11 -16.79 -31.77
N GLY A 473 31.01 -16.73 -32.73
CA GLY A 473 31.88 -15.58 -32.94
C GLY A 473 31.34 -14.76 -34.10
N LEU A 474 30.84 -13.55 -33.82
CA LEU A 474 30.48 -12.59 -34.86
C LEU A 474 31.56 -11.52 -34.92
N THR A 475 32.30 -11.48 -36.03
CA THR A 475 33.28 -10.40 -36.28
C THR A 475 32.67 -9.45 -37.30
N PHE A 476 32.22 -8.29 -36.84
CA PHE A 476 31.80 -7.21 -37.73
C PHE A 476 33.00 -6.34 -38.05
N ARG A 477 33.29 -6.13 -39.33
CA ARG A 477 34.31 -5.16 -39.77
C ARG A 477 33.58 -3.97 -40.38
N LYS A 478 33.65 -2.82 -39.72
CA LYS A 478 33.16 -1.56 -40.28
C LYS A 478 34.35 -0.81 -40.87
N ILE A 479 34.35 -0.60 -42.19
CA ILE A 479 35.37 0.16 -42.88
C ILE A 479 34.87 1.60 -42.97
N TYR A 480 35.50 2.51 -42.23
CA TYR A 480 35.27 3.95 -42.39
C TYR A 480 36.32 4.52 -43.32
N THR A 481 35.93 4.89 -44.53
CA THR A 481 36.77 5.69 -45.44
C THR A 481 36.28 7.12 -45.45
N TYR A 482 37.09 8.04 -44.89
CA TYR A 482 36.87 9.47 -45.06
C TYR A 482 37.42 9.90 -46.43
N GLU A 483 36.55 9.98 -47.44
CA GLU A 483 36.88 10.72 -48.66
C GLU A 483 36.55 12.19 -48.45
N GLN A 484 37.59 13.03 -48.38
CA GLN A 484 37.43 14.47 -48.42
C GLN A 484 37.23 14.89 -49.89
N VAL A 485 36.01 15.27 -50.26
CA VAL A 485 35.75 15.91 -51.56
C VAL A 485 36.40 17.29 -51.54
N LEU A 486 37.59 17.42 -52.12
CA LEU A 486 38.22 18.71 -52.37
C LEU A 486 37.42 19.45 -53.45
N GLY A 487 36.50 20.31 -53.02
CA GLY A 487 35.93 21.34 -53.89
C GLY A 487 37.02 22.30 -54.30
N SER A 488 37.46 22.23 -55.55
CA SER A 488 38.35 23.22 -56.15
C SER A 488 37.62 24.56 -56.29
N GLY A 489 37.83 25.46 -55.33
CA GLY A 489 37.41 26.86 -55.38
C GLY A 489 38.59 27.76 -55.02
N LEU A 490 39.40 28.09 -56.03
CA LEU A 490 40.34 29.21 -56.00
C LEU A 490 39.56 30.52 -55.87
N LEU A 491 39.84 31.32 -54.84
CA LEU A 491 39.62 32.77 -54.82
C LEU A 491 40.69 33.39 -53.90
N PHE A 492 41.27 34.49 -54.36
CA PHE A 492 42.38 35.25 -53.77
C PHE A 492 42.17 35.66 -52.31
#